data_AF-A0A2H0N8D9-F1
#
_entry.id   AF-A0A2H0N8D9-F1
#
_cell.length_a   1.000
_cell.length_b   1.000
_cell.length_c   1.000
_cell.angle_alpha   90.00
_cell.angle_beta   90.00
_cell.angle_gamma   90.00
#
_symmetry.space_group_name_H-M   'P 1'
#
loop_
_entity.id
_entity.type
_entity.pdbx_description
1 polymer ?
#
loop_
_entity_poly.entity_id
_entity_poly.type
_entity_poly.pdbx_seq_one_letter_code
_entity_poly.pdbx_strand_id
1 'polypeptide(L)'
;EVKEPKDITLEVVKKFRVELSRGEMKKSTQSYYIIALRNFLKYLSKNDIKTLTADKVELPKTTQREIETIRYSDLERMLAAPNGNDIRSLRDKALLELLF
;
A
#
# COMPACT_ATOMS: atom_id res chain seq x y z
N GLU A 1 13.67 23.40 -7.52
CA GLU A 1 12.28 23.09 -7.93
C GLU A 1 12.34 22.25 -9.19
N VAL A 2 11.45 21.28 -9.38
CA VAL A 2 11.42 20.39 -10.56
C VAL A 2 10.40 20.95 -11.53
N LYS A 3 10.80 21.28 -12.76
CA LYS A 3 9.89 21.83 -13.79
C LYS A 3 9.75 20.89 -14.98
N GLU A 4 10.81 20.18 -15.31
CA GLU A 4 10.85 19.22 -16.41
C GLU A 4 11.27 17.81 -15.94
N PRO A 5 10.92 16.76 -16.70
CA PRO A 5 11.33 15.38 -16.38
C PRO A 5 12.84 15.16 -16.23
N LYS A 6 13.66 15.98 -16.90
CA LYS A 6 15.13 15.96 -16.82
C LYS A 6 15.68 16.48 -15.50
N ASP A 7 14.88 17.27 -14.77
CA ASP A 7 15.28 17.85 -13.48
C ASP A 7 15.15 16.83 -12.34
N ILE A 8 14.51 15.68 -12.59
CA ILE A 8 14.43 14.59 -11.64
C ILE A 8 15.82 13.97 -11.53
N THR A 9 16.55 14.33 -10.49
CA THR A 9 17.87 13.77 -10.17
C THR A 9 17.80 12.89 -8.93
N LEU A 10 18.85 12.09 -8.70
CA LEU A 10 18.92 11.25 -7.50
C LEU A 10 18.80 12.07 -6.21
N GLU A 11 19.39 13.27 -6.18
CA GLU A 11 19.30 14.18 -5.02
C GLU A 11 17.89 14.69 -4.78
N VAL A 12 17.13 14.97 -5.85
CA VAL A 12 15.70 15.32 -5.74
C VAL A 12 14.90 14.15 -5.19
N VAL A 13 15.16 12.93 -5.65
CA VAL A 13 14.47 11.72 -5.15
C VAL A 13 14.80 11.46 -3.67
N LYS A 14 16.04 11.68 -3.24
CA LYS A 14 16.44 11.57 -1.83
C LYS A 14 15.71 12.61 -0.97
N LYS A 15 15.68 13.88 -1.40
CA LYS A 15 14.92 14.94 -0.70
C LYS A 15 13.44 14.60 -0.61
N PHE A 16 12.85 14.13 -1.71
CA PHE A 16 11.45 13.68 -1.74
C PHE A 16 11.19 12.57 -0.71
N ARG A 17 12.06 11.55 -0.59
CA ARG A 17 11.95 10.51 0.45
C ARG A 17 11.98 11.07 1.86
N VAL A 18 12.87 12.03 2.12
CA VAL A 18 12.97 12.68 3.44
C VAL A 18 11.68 13.43 3.75
N GLU A 19 11.15 14.20 2.81
CA GLU A 19 9.87 14.90 2.99
C GLU A 19 8.70 13.93 3.24
N LEU A 20 8.63 12.82 2.49
CA LEU A 20 7.63 11.77 2.74
C LEU A 20 7.76 11.16 4.16
N SER A 21 8.99 11.06 4.68
CA SER A 21 9.26 10.53 6.02
C SER A 21 8.94 11.52 7.15
N ARG A 22 8.96 12.83 6.86
CA ARG A 22 8.59 13.90 7.79
C ARG A 22 7.08 14.02 7.95
N GLY A 23 6.32 13.65 6.93
CA GLY A 23 4.87 13.54 7.02
C GLY A 23 4.45 12.40 7.96
N GLU A 24 3.26 12.52 8.58
CA GLU A 24 2.65 11.49 9.43
C GLU A 24 2.10 10.30 8.61
N MET A 25 2.90 9.80 7.68
CA MET A 25 2.49 8.76 6.74
C MET A 25 3.12 7.41 7.07
N LYS A 26 2.33 6.34 6.99
CA LYS A 26 2.82 4.97 7.20
C LYS A 26 3.95 4.63 6.22
N LYS A 27 4.95 3.87 6.68
CA LYS A 27 6.08 3.39 5.84
C LYS A 27 5.61 2.64 4.58
N SER A 28 4.50 1.91 4.66
CA SER A 28 3.88 1.24 3.51
C SER A 28 3.44 2.23 2.44
N THR A 29 2.80 3.33 2.85
CA THR A 29 2.34 4.37 1.92
C THR A 29 3.51 5.13 1.32
N GLN A 30 4.54 5.45 2.11
CA GLN A 30 5.80 6.02 1.60
C GLN A 30 6.42 5.09 0.53
N SER A 31 6.38 3.79 0.76
CA SER A 31 6.87 2.79 -0.20
C SER A 31 6.09 2.80 -1.51
N TYR A 32 4.77 2.94 -1.45
CA TYR A 32 3.93 3.08 -2.66
C TYR A 32 4.30 4.31 -3.49
N TYR A 33 4.61 5.45 -2.87
CA TYR A 33 5.10 6.62 -3.61
C TYR A 33 6.40 6.34 -4.37
N ILE A 34 7.32 5.57 -3.78
CA ILE A 34 8.58 5.19 -4.43
C ILE A 34 8.35 4.21 -5.58
N ILE A 35 7.42 3.27 -5.42
CA ILE A 35 7.00 2.36 -6.50
C ILE A 35 6.37 3.16 -7.65
N ALA A 36 5.46 4.07 -7.34
CA ALA A 36 4.80 4.93 -8.33
C ALA A 36 5.81 5.79 -9.09
N LEU A 37 6.75 6.42 -8.37
CA LEU A 37 7.83 7.21 -8.98
C LEU A 37 8.71 6.35 -9.90
N ARG A 38 9.10 5.15 -9.48
CA ARG A 38 9.89 4.23 -10.32
C ARG A 38 9.14 3.86 -11.61
N ASN A 39 7.85 3.57 -11.51
CA ASN A 39 7.01 3.27 -12.67
C ASN A 39 6.83 4.48 -13.59
N PHE A 40 6.69 5.67 -13.03
CA PHE A 40 6.62 6.92 -13.79
C PHE A 40 7.91 7.17 -14.59
N LEU A 41 9.07 7.01 -13.96
CA LEU A 41 10.37 7.11 -14.66
C LEU A 41 10.52 6.06 -15.76
N LYS A 42 10.02 4.85 -15.54
CA LYS A 42 9.98 3.79 -16.56
C LYS A 42 9.07 4.18 -17.74
N TYR A 43 7.92 4.78 -17.47
CA TYR A 43 7.04 5.30 -18.51
C TYR A 43 7.72 6.39 -19.33
N LEU A 44 8.34 7.39 -18.69
CA LEU A 44 9.05 8.46 -19.38
C LEU A 44 10.18 7.92 -20.27
N SER A 45 10.99 7.01 -19.73
CA SER A 45 12.06 6.37 -20.49
C SER A 45 11.56 5.55 -21.68
N LYS A 46 10.37 4.94 -21.60
CA LYS A 46 9.75 4.21 -22.72
C LYS A 46 9.26 5.13 -23.85
N ASN A 47 9.05 6.41 -23.55
CA ASN A 47 8.62 7.41 -24.52
C ASN A 47 9.79 8.30 -24.96
N ASP A 48 11.03 7.83 -24.80
CA ASP A 48 12.26 8.54 -25.16
C ASP A 48 12.43 9.91 -24.47
N ILE A 49 11.75 10.11 -23.33
CA ILE A 49 11.89 11.33 -22.54
C ILE A 49 13.10 11.19 -21.62
N LYS A 50 14.08 12.08 -21.80
CA LYS A 50 15.31 12.13 -20.98
C LYS A 50 14.96 12.38 -19.50
N THR A 51 15.19 11.38 -18.66
CA THR A 51 14.94 11.44 -17.22
C THR A 51 15.89 10.52 -16.44
N LEU A 52 15.78 10.49 -15.12
CA LEU A 52 16.49 9.54 -14.27
C LEU A 52 16.09 8.11 -14.62
N THR A 53 17.08 7.25 -14.81
CA THR A 53 16.86 5.81 -14.99
C THR A 53 16.15 5.22 -13.77
N ALA A 54 15.03 4.54 -14.00
CA ALA A 54 14.18 3.97 -12.94
C ALA A 54 14.95 3.04 -11.98
N ASP A 55 16.01 2.37 -12.45
CA ASP A 55 16.80 1.43 -11.62
C ASP A 55 17.67 2.12 -10.56
N LYS A 56 17.89 3.43 -10.68
CA LYS A 56 18.53 4.22 -9.62
C LYS A 56 17.60 4.50 -8.45
N VAL A 57 16.30 4.23 -8.59
CA VAL A 57 15.31 4.38 -7.51
C VAL A 57 15.12 3.03 -6.82
N GLU A 58 15.86 2.83 -5.73
CA GLU A 58 15.79 1.59 -4.94
C GLU A 58 14.43 1.42 -4.28
N LEU A 59 13.83 0.23 -4.43
CA LEU A 59 12.57 -0.06 -3.75
C LEU A 59 12.84 -0.37 -2.27
N PRO A 60 12.01 0.14 -1.36
CA PRO A 60 12.11 -0.21 0.05
C PRO A 60 11.85 -1.71 0.26
N LYS A 61 12.64 -2.33 1.13
CA LYS A 61 12.39 -3.71 1.57
C LYS A 61 11.03 -3.76 2.23
N THR A 62 10.12 -4.51 1.64
CA THR A 62 8.80 -4.73 2.23
C THR A 62 8.97 -5.82 3.27
N THR A 63 8.73 -5.50 4.55
CA THR A 63 8.58 -6.55 5.56
C THR A 63 7.37 -7.39 5.15
N GLN A 64 7.58 -8.69 4.93
CA GLN A 64 6.48 -9.59 4.62
C GLN A 64 5.47 -9.48 5.76
N ARG A 65 4.24 -9.09 5.43
CA ARG A 65 3.19 -9.01 6.44
C ARG A 65 2.94 -10.44 6.90
N GLU A 66 3.16 -10.71 8.18
CA GLU A 66 2.70 -11.96 8.78
C GLU A 66 1.18 -11.98 8.64
N ILE A 67 0.69 -13.02 7.98
CA ILE A 67 -0.74 -13.25 7.88
C ILE A 67 -1.14 -13.88 9.21
N GLU A 68 -1.81 -13.11 10.05
CA GLU A 68 -2.46 -13.66 11.23
C GLU A 68 -3.60 -14.57 10.75
N THR A 69 -3.39 -15.88 10.84
CA THR A 69 -4.43 -16.86 10.53
C THR A 69 -5.40 -16.95 11.70
N ILE A 70 -6.70 -16.80 11.42
CA ILE A 70 -7.75 -16.99 12.42
C ILE A 70 -7.73 -18.43 12.91
N ARG A 71 -7.69 -18.63 14.23
CA ARG A 71 -7.84 -19.96 14.84
C ARG A 71 -9.31 -20.36 14.79
N TYR A 72 -9.57 -21.65 14.69
CA TYR A 72 -10.93 -22.19 14.62
C TYR A 72 -11.85 -21.67 15.75
N SER A 73 -11.36 -21.60 16.98
CA SER A 73 -12.11 -21.04 18.12
C SER A 73 -12.46 -19.55 17.97
N ASP A 74 -11.59 -18.78 17.34
CA ASP A 74 -11.82 -17.35 17.08
C ASP A 74 -12.87 -17.18 15.96
N LEU A 75 -12.87 -18.08 14.97
CA LEU A 75 -13.88 -18.15 13.91
C LEU A 75 -15.26 -18.50 14.49
N GLU A 76 -15.37 -19.54 15.31
CA GLU A 76 -16.65 -19.91 15.95
C GLU A 76 -17.24 -18.75 16.76
N ARG A 77 -16.39 -18.06 17.54
CA ARG A 77 -16.81 -16.87 18.29
C ARG A 77 -17.29 -15.75 17.38
N MET A 78 -16.65 -15.56 16.22
CA MET A 78 -17.05 -14.55 15.24
C MET A 78 -18.40 -14.90 14.61
N LEU A 79 -18.60 -16.14 14.17
CA LEU A 79 -19.86 -16.62 13.60
C LEU A 79 -21.03 -16.56 14.60
N ALA A 80 -20.75 -16.76 15.89
CA ALA A 80 -21.74 -16.70 16.96
C ALA A 80 -22.05 -15.28 17.45
N ALA A 81 -21.35 -14.24 16.96
CA ALA A 81 -21.50 -12.87 17.45
C ALA A 81 -22.93 -12.29 17.26
N PRO A 82 -23.63 -12.53 16.13
CA PRO A 82 -25.03 -12.12 15.98
C PRO A 82 -25.95 -13.14 16.68
N ASN A 83 -26.54 -12.75 17.81
CA ASN A 83 -27.32 -13.66 18.68
C ASN A 83 -28.79 -13.26 18.88
N GLY A 84 -29.26 -12.20 18.23
CA GLY A 84 -30.65 -11.75 18.31
C GLY A 84 -31.59 -12.43 17.31
N ASN A 85 -32.90 -12.31 17.57
CA ASN A 85 -33.96 -12.79 16.67
C ASN A 85 -34.60 -11.66 15.83
N ASP A 86 -34.04 -10.46 15.87
CA ASP A 86 -34.45 -9.38 14.97
C ASP A 86 -33.85 -9.59 13.55
N ILE A 87 -34.45 -8.91 12.56
CA ILE A 87 -34.05 -9.02 11.16
C ILE A 87 -32.57 -8.68 10.93
N ARG A 88 -32.00 -7.73 11.69
CA ARG A 88 -30.58 -7.34 11.53
C ARG A 88 -29.68 -8.45 12.04
N SER A 89 -29.97 -9.00 13.21
CA SER A 89 -29.22 -10.12 13.80
C SER A 89 -29.21 -11.35 12.88
N LEU A 90 -30.36 -11.71 12.30
CA LEU A 90 -30.48 -12.82 11.35
C LEU A 90 -29.72 -12.57 10.04
N ARG A 91 -29.81 -11.34 9.50
CA ARG A 91 -29.06 -10.95 8.29
C ARG A 91 -27.56 -11.01 8.52
N ASP A 92 -27.09 -10.44 9.62
CA ASP A 92 -25.66 -10.37 9.92
C ASP A 92 -25.10 -11.79 10.16
N LYS A 93 -25.87 -12.68 10.79
CA LYS A 93 -25.53 -14.12 10.89
C LYS A 93 -25.38 -14.79 9.52
N ALA A 94 -26.37 -14.62 8.65
CA ALA A 94 -26.33 -15.20 7.30
C ALA A 94 -25.16 -14.67 6.46
N LEU A 95 -24.81 -13.38 6.60
CA LEU A 95 -23.66 -12.80 5.92
C LEU A 95 -22.33 -13.37 6.46
N LEU A 96 -22.20 -13.54 7.77
CA LEU A 96 -21.00 -14.10 8.37
C LEU A 96 -20.79 -15.57 7.97
N GLU A 97 -21.84 -16.41 8.01
CA GLU A 97 -21.77 -17.81 7.59
C GLU A 97 -21.54 -18.00 6.08
N LEU A 98 -21.85 -16.99 5.25
CA LEU A 98 -21.61 -17.04 3.81
C LEU A 98 -20.17 -16.63 3.43
N LEU A 99 -19.61 -15.64 4.14
CA LEU A 99 -18.32 -15.03 3.80
C LEU A 99 -17.12 -15.75 4.44
N PHE A 100 -17.36 -16.52 5.50
CA PHE A 100 -16.33 -17.18 6.30
C PHE A 100 -16.68 -18.64 6.55
#